data_AF-A0A3D3V8L2-F1
#
_entry.id   AF-A0A3D3V8L2-F1
#
_cell.length_a   1.000
_cell.length_b   1.000
_cell.length_c   1.000
_cell.angle_alpha   90.00
_cell.angle_beta   90.00
_cell.angle_gamma   90.00
#
_symmetry.space_group_name_H-M   'P 1'
#
loop_
_entity.id
_entity.type
_entity.pdbx_description
1 polymer ?
#
loop_
_entity_poly.entity_id
_entity_poly.type
_entity_poly.pdbx_seq_one_letter_code
_entity_poly.pdbx_strand_id
1 'polypeptide(L)'
;MYPLPPEHANLRVMDLFRDVFGSPVGFSDHSLNTHISLAAVARGANVIEKHFTHDRNAKGPDHFYALEPDELKQLIHDARDIHAALGKAQKEMLPEEREFGRRDGLYAARDIPAGNVMTVADIEVRRPAIGLRARHLDAAVGMQTTHAIAAGAPLNWDDLRS
;
A
#
# COMPACT_ATOMS: atom_id res chain seq x y z
N MET A 1 -27.47 -20.40 -7.39
CA MET A 1 -26.75 -21.65 -7.75
C MET A 1 -25.94 -22.03 -6.54
N TYR A 2 -26.01 -23.28 -6.11
CA TYR A 2 -25.49 -23.71 -4.81
C TYR A 2 -24.75 -25.05 -5.00
N PRO A 3 -23.41 -25.08 -4.90
CA PRO A 3 -22.50 -23.93 -4.81
C PRO A 3 -22.40 -23.15 -6.13
N LEU A 4 -21.99 -21.88 -6.05
CA LEU A 4 -21.72 -21.02 -7.20
C LEU A 4 -20.28 -21.23 -7.72
N PRO A 5 -20.08 -21.62 -9.00
CA PRO A 5 -18.76 -21.62 -9.63
C PRO A 5 -18.15 -20.21 -9.67
N PRO A 6 -16.83 -20.06 -9.41
CA PRO A 6 -16.17 -18.76 -9.37
C PRO A 6 -16.39 -17.87 -10.61
N GLU A 7 -16.43 -18.46 -11.80
CA GLU A 7 -16.65 -17.78 -13.08
C GLU A 7 -18.02 -17.09 -13.18
N HIS A 8 -18.97 -17.46 -12.31
CA HIS A 8 -20.29 -16.87 -12.24
C HIS A 8 -20.47 -15.84 -11.11
N ALA A 9 -19.46 -15.65 -10.25
CA ALA A 9 -19.54 -14.74 -9.10
C ALA A 9 -19.69 -13.27 -9.50
N ASN A 10 -19.10 -12.85 -10.62
CA ASN A 10 -19.24 -11.50 -11.19
C ASN A 10 -19.01 -10.35 -10.18
N LEU A 11 -17.96 -10.43 -9.35
CA LEU A 11 -17.66 -9.43 -8.31
C LEU A 11 -17.56 -7.98 -8.83
N ARG A 12 -17.30 -7.77 -10.12
CA ARG A 12 -17.31 -6.43 -10.74
C ARG A 12 -18.67 -5.75 -10.73
N VAL A 13 -19.77 -6.50 -10.58
CA VAL A 13 -21.12 -5.93 -10.43
C VAL A 13 -21.23 -5.08 -9.18
N MET A 14 -20.44 -5.37 -8.14
CA MET A 14 -20.39 -4.53 -6.94
C MET A 14 -19.91 -3.11 -7.25
N ASP A 15 -18.97 -2.96 -8.19
CA ASP A 15 -18.49 -1.64 -8.62
C ASP A 15 -19.60 -0.85 -9.30
N LEU A 16 -20.31 -1.51 -10.23
CA LEU A 16 -21.48 -0.92 -10.88
C LEU A 16 -22.54 -0.47 -9.86
N PHE A 17 -22.89 -1.32 -8.89
CA PHE A 17 -23.89 -0.97 -7.88
C PHE A 17 -23.46 0.20 -7.00
N ARG A 18 -22.18 0.25 -6.63
CA ARG A 18 -21.64 1.38 -5.88
C ARG A 18 -21.74 2.69 -6.67
N ASP A 19 -21.39 2.64 -7.96
CA ASP A 19 -21.42 3.81 -8.84
C ASP A 19 -22.86 4.28 -9.12
N VAL A 20 -23.80 3.34 -9.31
CA VAL A 20 -25.21 3.65 -9.62
C VAL A 20 -25.98 4.14 -8.38
N PHE A 21 -25.79 3.49 -7.23
CA PHE A 21 -26.61 3.73 -6.04
C PHE A 21 -25.94 4.61 -4.99
N GLY A 22 -24.64 4.90 -5.12
CA GLY A 22 -23.88 5.73 -4.16
C GLY A 22 -23.92 5.22 -2.71
N SER A 23 -24.24 3.94 -2.52
CA SER A 23 -24.51 3.31 -1.23
C SER A 23 -23.51 2.20 -0.93
N PRO A 24 -23.32 1.81 0.35
CA PRO A 24 -22.52 0.63 0.70
C PRO A 24 -23.01 -0.61 -0.05
N VAL A 25 -22.07 -1.40 -0.57
CA VAL A 25 -22.37 -2.62 -1.34
C VAL A 25 -21.76 -3.82 -0.63
N GLY A 26 -22.56 -4.87 -0.44
CA GLY A 26 -22.11 -6.15 0.10
C GLY A 26 -22.01 -7.24 -0.97
N PHE A 27 -21.61 -8.44 -0.53
CA PHE A 27 -21.60 -9.64 -1.35
C PHE A 27 -22.17 -10.82 -0.56
N SER A 28 -23.21 -11.44 -1.10
CA SER A 28 -23.80 -12.67 -0.57
C SER A 28 -23.24 -13.86 -1.34
N ASP A 29 -22.40 -14.65 -0.67
CA ASP A 29 -21.54 -15.64 -1.27
C ASP A 29 -22.10 -17.05 -1.13
N HIS A 30 -22.25 -17.73 -2.26
CA HIS A 30 -22.72 -19.10 -2.35
C HIS A 30 -21.66 -20.06 -2.91
N SER A 31 -20.41 -19.61 -3.04
CA SER A 31 -19.28 -20.47 -3.39
C SER A 31 -18.89 -21.41 -2.25
N LEU A 32 -18.13 -22.47 -2.54
CA LEU A 32 -17.77 -23.50 -1.56
C LEU A 32 -16.81 -23.00 -0.46
N ASN A 33 -15.87 -22.13 -0.81
CA ASN A 33 -14.75 -21.75 0.05
C ASN A 33 -14.78 -20.24 0.38
N THR A 34 -13.79 -19.74 1.11
CA THR A 34 -13.72 -18.35 1.58
C THR A 34 -13.15 -17.35 0.55
N HIS A 35 -12.36 -17.82 -0.41
CA HIS A 35 -11.57 -16.95 -1.29
C HIS A 35 -12.39 -15.98 -2.15
N ILE A 36 -13.63 -16.32 -2.54
CA ILE A 36 -14.51 -15.41 -3.29
C ILE A 36 -15.03 -14.30 -2.38
N SER A 37 -15.44 -14.63 -1.14
CA SER A 37 -15.78 -13.64 -0.11
C SER A 37 -14.60 -12.69 0.17
N LEU A 38 -13.38 -13.22 0.31
CA LEU A 38 -12.17 -12.42 0.54
C LEU A 38 -11.85 -11.51 -0.65
N ALA A 39 -12.04 -12.00 -1.88
CA ALA A 39 -11.91 -11.19 -3.08
C ALA A 39 -12.95 -10.07 -3.13
N ALA A 40 -14.18 -10.31 -2.65
CA ALA A 40 -15.21 -9.28 -2.53
C ALA A 40 -14.82 -8.21 -1.49
N VAL A 41 -14.26 -8.60 -0.34
CA VAL A 41 -13.71 -7.65 0.65
C VAL A 41 -12.61 -6.80 0.03
N ALA A 42 -11.64 -7.41 -0.67
CA ALA A 42 -10.57 -6.69 -1.36
C ALA A 42 -11.10 -5.72 -2.44
N ARG A 43 -12.31 -5.97 -2.94
CA ARG A 43 -13.01 -5.12 -3.92
C ARG A 43 -13.91 -4.05 -3.29
N GLY A 44 -13.90 -3.95 -1.96
CA GLY A 44 -14.66 -2.94 -1.22
C GLY A 44 -16.04 -3.39 -0.77
N ALA A 45 -16.31 -4.69 -0.63
CA ALA A 45 -17.54 -5.15 0.03
C ALA A 45 -17.61 -4.59 1.46
N ASN A 46 -18.71 -3.95 1.81
CA ASN A 46 -18.99 -3.47 3.17
C ASN A 46 -19.61 -4.57 4.05
N VAL A 47 -20.25 -5.56 3.43
CA VAL A 47 -20.93 -6.67 4.11
C VAL A 47 -20.63 -7.95 3.34
N ILE A 48 -20.31 -9.03 4.06
CA ILE A 48 -20.20 -10.38 3.52
C ILE A 48 -21.26 -11.24 4.19
N GLU A 49 -22.02 -11.96 3.38
CA GLU A 49 -22.95 -12.99 3.83
C GLU A 49 -22.49 -14.35 3.31
N LYS A 50 -22.56 -15.38 4.16
CA LYS A 50 -22.12 -16.74 3.86
C LYS A 50 -22.97 -17.72 4.67
N HIS A 51 -23.31 -18.87 4.09
CA HIS A 51 -23.96 -19.94 4.85
C HIS A 51 -23.01 -20.51 5.91
N PHE A 52 -23.56 -20.82 7.08
CA PHE A 52 -22.83 -21.39 8.21
C PHE A 52 -23.55 -22.63 8.73
N THR A 53 -22.78 -23.62 9.18
CA THR A 53 -23.29 -24.83 9.80
C THR A 53 -22.35 -25.36 10.89
N HIS A 54 -22.87 -26.19 11.79
CA HIS A 54 -22.05 -26.94 12.75
C HIS A 54 -21.45 -28.22 12.17
N ASP A 55 -22.09 -28.77 11.12
CA ASP A 55 -21.66 -30.00 10.44
C ASP A 55 -22.16 -29.96 8.98
N ARG A 56 -21.21 -29.95 8.04
CA ARG A 56 -21.47 -29.95 6.60
C ARG A 56 -22.14 -31.24 6.11
N ASN A 57 -22.02 -32.33 6.87
CA ASN A 57 -22.65 -33.62 6.56
C ASN A 57 -24.07 -33.76 7.09
N ALA A 58 -24.57 -32.77 7.85
CA ALA A 58 -25.93 -32.81 8.35
C ALA A 58 -26.97 -32.71 7.22
N LYS A 59 -28.19 -33.20 7.50
CA LYS A 59 -29.27 -33.23 6.52
C LYS A 59 -29.80 -31.83 6.26
N GLY A 60 -29.89 -31.46 4.99
CA GLY A 60 -30.56 -30.25 4.54
C GLY A 60 -29.90 -29.70 3.29
N PRO A 61 -30.59 -28.82 2.54
CA PRO A 61 -30.13 -28.34 1.26
C PRO A 61 -28.89 -27.43 1.37
N ASP A 62 -28.69 -26.78 2.52
CA ASP A 62 -27.69 -25.72 2.65
C ASP A 62 -26.41 -26.15 3.38
N HIS A 63 -26.41 -27.35 3.98
CA HIS A 63 -25.29 -27.82 4.81
C HIS A 63 -24.03 -28.07 4.00
N PHE A 64 -24.15 -28.74 2.85
CA PHE A 64 -23.01 -29.32 2.13
C PHE A 64 -22.02 -28.29 1.54
N TYR A 65 -22.41 -27.02 1.45
CA TYR A 65 -21.55 -25.92 0.97
C TYR A 65 -21.37 -24.79 2.00
N ALA A 66 -21.98 -24.90 3.18
CA ALA A 66 -21.82 -23.94 4.26
C ALA A 66 -20.42 -24.04 4.90
N LEU A 67 -19.99 -22.94 5.50
CA LEU A 67 -18.79 -22.91 6.33
C LEU A 67 -19.07 -23.54 7.70
N GLU A 68 -18.10 -24.30 8.18
CA GLU A 68 -18.04 -24.78 9.56
C GLU A 68 -17.36 -23.74 10.47
N PRO A 69 -17.40 -23.91 11.82
CA PRO A 69 -16.95 -22.88 12.76
C PRO A 69 -15.53 -22.37 12.54
N ASP A 70 -14.58 -23.24 12.21
CA ASP A 70 -13.19 -22.83 12.04
C ASP A 70 -12.96 -22.11 10.70
N GLU A 71 -13.69 -22.48 9.64
CA GLU A 71 -13.66 -21.78 8.35
C GLU A 71 -14.32 -20.40 8.45
N LEU A 72 -15.41 -20.26 9.22
CA LEU A 72 -16.03 -18.95 9.47
C LEU A 72 -15.11 -18.05 10.29
N LYS A 73 -14.44 -18.57 11.33
CA LYS A 73 -13.43 -17.82 12.08
C LYS A 73 -12.30 -17.35 11.16
N GLN A 74 -11.81 -18.23 10.29
CA GLN A 74 -10.77 -17.91 9.33
C GLN A 74 -11.22 -16.82 8.35
N LEU A 75 -12.44 -16.92 7.80
CA LEU A 75 -13.01 -15.89 6.94
C LEU A 75 -13.07 -14.53 7.63
N ILE A 76 -13.50 -14.48 8.89
CA ILE A 76 -13.60 -13.23 9.66
C ILE A 76 -12.20 -12.64 9.91
N HIS A 77 -11.23 -13.48 10.28
CA HIS A 77 -9.85 -13.07 10.49
C HIS A 77 -9.27 -12.46 9.20
N ASP A 78 -9.31 -13.21 8.10
CA ASP A 78 -8.71 -12.80 6.84
C ASP A 78 -9.42 -11.59 6.22
N ALA A 79 -10.75 -11.47 6.39
CA ALA A 79 -11.49 -10.29 5.95
C ALA A 79 -11.03 -9.02 6.69
N ARG A 80 -10.72 -9.11 7.99
CA ARG A 80 -10.20 -7.98 8.77
C ARG A 80 -8.79 -7.61 8.33
N ASP A 81 -7.92 -8.59 8.15
CA ASP A 81 -6.55 -8.36 7.68
C ASP A 81 -6.52 -7.73 6.29
N ILE A 82 -7.33 -8.25 5.35
CA ILE A 82 -7.47 -7.67 4.01
C ILE A 82 -8.01 -6.25 4.09
N HIS A 83 -9.06 -6.01 4.88
CA HIS A 83 -9.61 -4.67 5.03
C HIS A 83 -8.58 -3.68 5.56
N ALA A 84 -7.78 -4.07 6.56
CA ALA A 84 -6.68 -3.26 7.06
C ALA A 84 -5.60 -3.04 5.99
N ALA A 85 -5.27 -4.08 5.21
CA ALA A 85 -4.25 -4.04 4.17
C ALA A 85 -4.63 -3.17 2.96
N LEU A 86 -5.92 -2.95 2.69
CA LEU A 86 -6.38 -2.05 1.62
C LEU A 86 -5.86 -0.61 1.79
N GLY A 87 -5.69 -0.17 3.04
CA GLY A 87 -5.06 1.11 3.36
C GLY A 87 -5.72 2.31 2.67
N LYS A 88 -4.89 3.22 2.17
CA LYS A 88 -5.31 4.45 1.47
C LYS A 88 -4.79 4.44 0.03
N ALA A 89 -5.51 5.10 -0.86
CA ALA A 89 -5.11 5.28 -2.26
C ALA A 89 -3.99 6.33 -2.46
N GLN A 90 -3.13 6.52 -1.47
CA GLN A 90 -2.01 7.46 -1.50
C GLN A 90 -0.70 6.70 -1.31
N LYS A 91 0.20 6.77 -2.28
CA LYS A 91 1.53 6.17 -2.14
C LYS A 91 2.39 7.07 -1.26
N GLU A 92 2.50 6.66 0.00
CA GLU A 92 3.45 7.26 0.93
C GLU A 92 4.57 6.27 1.25
N MET A 93 5.67 6.80 1.75
CA MET A 93 6.75 6.01 2.34
C MET A 93 6.52 6.02 3.85
N LEU A 94 6.61 4.86 4.48
CA LEU A 94 6.51 4.77 5.93
C LEU A 94 7.67 5.57 6.58
N PRO A 95 7.48 6.14 7.78
CA PRO A 95 8.55 6.84 8.50
C PRO A 95 9.83 5.98 8.62
N GLU A 96 9.69 4.70 8.93
CA GLU A 96 10.79 3.74 9.06
C GLU A 96 11.44 3.46 7.70
N GLU A 97 10.67 3.42 6.61
CA GLU A 97 11.21 3.30 5.26
C GLU A 97 12.05 4.53 4.86
N ARG A 98 11.71 5.73 5.39
CA ARG A 98 12.52 6.95 5.19
C ARG A 98 13.81 6.89 5.99
N GLU A 99 13.73 6.46 7.24
CA GLU A 99 14.88 6.39 8.16
C GLU A 99 15.90 5.32 7.74
N PHE A 100 15.43 4.14 7.33
CA PHE A 100 16.29 3.01 6.94
C PHE A 100 16.37 2.80 5.43
N GLY A 101 16.02 3.83 4.65
CA GLY A 101 16.01 3.79 3.20
C GLY A 101 17.37 3.40 2.61
N ARG A 102 17.40 2.39 1.74
CA ARG A 102 18.65 1.89 1.12
C ARG A 102 19.12 2.66 -0.11
N ARG A 103 18.42 3.74 -0.45
CA ARG A 103 18.72 4.54 -1.62
C ARG A 103 19.73 5.63 -1.25
N ASP A 104 20.66 5.86 -2.15
CA ASP A 104 21.75 6.81 -1.95
C ASP A 104 21.29 8.27 -2.15
N GLY A 105 21.73 9.15 -1.26
CA GLY A 105 21.47 10.59 -1.26
C GLY A 105 22.74 11.41 -1.21
N LEU A 106 22.62 12.67 -1.57
CA LEU A 106 23.70 13.64 -1.58
C LEU A 106 23.73 14.40 -0.26
N TYR A 107 24.92 14.46 0.33
CA TYR A 107 25.20 15.13 1.59
C TYR A 107 26.41 16.04 1.41
N ALA A 108 26.51 17.09 2.22
CA ALA A 108 27.66 17.98 2.22
C ALA A 108 28.88 17.25 2.82
N ALA A 109 29.95 17.05 2.04
CA ALA A 109 31.17 16.37 2.51
C ALA A 109 31.98 17.20 3.53
N ARG A 110 31.71 18.50 3.60
CA ARG A 110 32.35 19.49 4.47
C ARG A 110 31.40 20.66 4.69
N ASP A 111 31.78 21.62 5.53
CA ASP A 111 31.06 22.89 5.60
C ASP A 111 31.19 23.66 4.27
N ILE A 112 30.05 24.09 3.73
CA ILE A 112 29.93 24.79 2.46
C ILE A 112 29.39 26.20 2.73
N PRO A 113 30.14 27.27 2.45
CA PRO A 113 29.66 28.63 2.69
C PRO A 113 28.55 29.03 1.72
N ALA A 114 27.77 30.07 2.07
CA ALA A 114 26.79 30.66 1.17
C ALA A 114 27.48 31.25 -0.07
N GLY A 115 26.87 31.08 -1.25
CA GLY A 115 27.44 31.55 -2.51
C GLY A 115 28.53 30.65 -3.09
N ASN A 116 28.81 29.48 -2.50
CA ASN A 116 29.77 28.51 -3.03
C ASN A 116 29.23 27.86 -4.30
N VAL A 117 30.07 27.73 -5.33
CA VAL A 117 29.76 26.91 -6.50
C VAL A 117 30.09 25.46 -6.17
N MET A 118 29.07 24.60 -6.17
CA MET A 118 29.17 23.19 -5.81
C MET A 118 30.13 22.44 -6.73
N THR A 119 31.06 21.71 -6.13
CA THR A 119 31.96 20.77 -6.82
C THR A 119 31.70 19.34 -6.36
N VAL A 120 32.24 18.35 -7.09
CA VAL A 120 32.15 16.94 -6.68
C VAL A 120 32.77 16.71 -5.30
N ALA A 121 33.83 17.46 -4.95
CA ALA A 121 34.50 17.34 -3.65
C ALA A 121 33.67 17.88 -2.47
N ASP A 122 32.63 18.67 -2.74
CA ASP A 122 31.71 19.21 -1.73
C ASP A 122 30.60 18.21 -1.39
N ILE A 123 30.49 17.12 -2.13
CA ILE A 123 29.38 16.18 -2.07
C ILE A 123 29.89 14.79 -1.69
N GLU A 124 29.26 14.19 -0.71
CA GLU A 124 29.40 12.78 -0.40
C GLU A 124 28.07 12.05 -0.58
N VAL A 125 28.16 10.75 -0.86
CA VAL A 125 26.99 9.92 -1.07
C VAL A 125 26.76 9.04 0.15
N ARG A 126 25.61 9.20 0.81
CA ARG A 126 25.23 8.44 2.01
C ARG A 126 23.81 7.89 1.91
N ARG A 127 23.48 6.97 2.82
CA ARG A 127 22.12 6.44 3.01
C ARG A 127 21.57 6.90 4.36
N PRO A 128 20.25 7.11 4.47
CA PRO A 128 19.26 7.11 3.39
C PRO A 128 19.33 8.40 2.56
N ALA A 129 18.69 8.46 1.39
CA ALA A 129 18.50 9.76 0.73
C ALA A 129 17.35 10.52 1.39
N ILE A 130 17.70 11.44 2.29
CA ILE A 130 16.76 12.35 2.95
C ILE A 130 16.38 13.51 2.02
N GLY A 131 17.38 14.13 1.38
CA GLY A 131 17.20 15.20 0.39
C GLY A 131 17.35 14.68 -1.03
N LEU A 132 18.27 15.27 -1.78
CA LEU A 132 18.59 14.91 -3.16
C LEU A 132 19.08 13.46 -3.26
N ARG A 133 18.56 12.75 -4.26
CA ARG A 133 19.07 11.42 -4.65
C ARG A 133 20.43 11.53 -5.31
N ALA A 134 21.26 10.51 -5.16
CA ALA A 134 22.58 10.44 -5.79
C ALA A 134 22.57 10.62 -7.31
N ARG A 135 21.47 10.24 -7.99
CA ARG A 135 21.27 10.47 -9.44
C ARG A 135 21.25 11.95 -9.86
N HIS A 136 21.11 12.87 -8.91
CA HIS A 136 21.11 14.31 -9.16
C HIS A 136 22.48 14.95 -8.99
N LEU A 137 23.54 14.15 -8.79
CA LEU A 137 24.90 14.66 -8.57
C LEU A 137 25.33 15.63 -9.69
N ASP A 138 25.22 15.20 -10.95
CA ASP A 138 25.64 16.00 -12.10
C ASP A 138 24.87 17.32 -12.23
N ALA A 139 23.61 17.34 -11.78
CA ALA A 139 22.78 18.54 -11.80
C ALA A 139 23.10 19.48 -10.61
N ALA A 140 23.53 18.95 -9.47
CA ALA A 140 23.90 19.74 -8.31
C ALA A 140 25.29 20.38 -8.48
N VAL A 141 26.22 19.71 -9.16
CA VAL A 141 27.56 20.27 -9.46
C VAL A 141 27.42 21.47 -10.39
N GLY A 142 28.11 22.56 -10.05
CA GLY A 142 28.07 23.84 -10.77
C GLY A 142 26.97 24.79 -10.28
N MET A 143 25.99 24.33 -9.49
CA MET A 143 25.01 25.22 -8.86
C MET A 143 25.63 26.00 -7.69
N GLN A 144 25.07 27.15 -7.38
CA GLN A 144 25.52 28.00 -6.28
C GLN A 144 24.65 27.80 -5.02
N THR A 145 25.27 27.67 -3.84
CA THR A 145 24.53 27.59 -2.58
C THR A 145 23.83 28.91 -2.23
N THR A 146 22.59 28.83 -1.76
CA THR A 146 21.78 29.99 -1.34
C THR A 146 22.08 30.43 0.08
N HIS A 147 22.60 29.53 0.90
CA HIS A 147 23.00 29.74 2.29
C HIS A 147 24.16 28.81 2.67
N ALA A 148 24.69 28.93 3.89
CA ALA A 148 25.74 28.03 4.37
C ALA A 148 25.16 26.67 4.77
N ILE A 149 25.81 25.57 4.38
CA ILE A 149 25.40 24.19 4.62
C ILE A 149 26.47 23.50 5.47
N ALA A 150 26.07 22.90 6.58
CA ALA A 150 26.99 22.21 7.47
C ALA A 150 27.42 20.84 6.92
N ALA A 151 28.64 20.41 7.26
CA ALA A 151 29.14 19.08 6.95
C ALA A 151 28.18 17.99 7.44
N GLY A 152 27.92 17.00 6.59
CA GLY A 152 27.00 15.89 6.87
C GLY A 152 25.51 16.24 6.76
N ALA A 153 25.13 17.47 6.39
CA ALA A 153 23.74 17.82 6.12
C ALA A 153 23.28 17.27 4.76
N PRO A 154 22.02 16.80 4.63
CA PRO A 154 21.46 16.41 3.33
C PRO A 154 21.28 17.64 2.44
N LEU A 155 21.64 17.52 1.17
CA LEU A 155 21.44 18.59 0.19
C LEU A 155 20.00 18.55 -0.34
N ASN A 156 19.38 19.71 -0.56
CA ASN A 156 18.06 19.89 -1.14
C ASN A 156 18.13 20.88 -2.31
N TRP A 157 17.11 20.88 -3.19
CA TRP A 157 17.06 21.86 -4.28
C TRP A 157 16.94 23.31 -3.78
N ASP A 158 16.29 23.54 -2.63
CA ASP A 158 16.16 24.88 -2.05
C ASP A 158 17.49 25.44 -1.53
N ASP A 159 18.49 24.56 -1.33
CA ASP A 159 19.83 24.95 -0.94
C ASP A 159 20.65 25.49 -2.13
N LEU A 160 20.18 25.27 -3.36
CA LEU A 160 20.93 25.49 -4.59
C LEU A 160 20.18 26.40 -5.58
N ARG A 161 20.91 27.23 -6.31
CA ARG A 161 20.40 28.01 -7.45
C ARG A 161 21.33 27.88 -8.65
N SER A 162 20.76 27.93 -9.85
CA SER A 162 21.49 27.98 -11.12
C SER A 162 22.25 29.28 -11.28
#